data_AF-A0A957YHG9-F1
#
_entry.id   AF-A0A957YHG9-F1
#
_cell.length_a   1.000
_cell.length_b   1.000
_cell.length_c   1.000
_cell.angle_alpha   90.00
_cell.angle_beta   90.00
_cell.angle_gamma   90.00
#
_symmetry.space_group_name_H-M   'P 1'
#
loop_
_entity.id
_entity.type
_entity.pdbx_description
1 polymer ?
#
loop_
_entity_poly.entity_id
_entity_poly.type
_entity_poly.pdbx_seq_one_letter_code
_entity_poly.pdbx_strand_id
1 'polypeptide(L)' 'MNIQNDKLRNNNSPTDFYVPSEEKINKLKFILETDLNQEISYKDAEEISVQLIALYECLARDKRLARITHESAS' A
#
# COMPACT_ATOMS: atom_id res chain seq x y z
N MET A 1 15.34 -40.46 -16.91
CA MET A 1 15.45 -39.91 -15.54
C MET A 1 15.15 -38.43 -15.62
N ASN A 2 13.97 -38.02 -15.18
CA ASN A 2 13.46 -36.66 -15.29
C ASN A 2 13.88 -35.90 -14.03
N ILE A 3 14.85 -34.98 -14.14
CA ILE A 3 15.29 -34.14 -13.03
C ILE A 3 14.18 -33.12 -12.79
N GLN A 4 13.33 -33.40 -11.79
CA GLN A 4 12.39 -32.42 -11.27
C GLN A 4 13.21 -31.32 -10.61
N ASN A 5 13.36 -30.20 -11.31
CA ASN A 5 13.75 -28.95 -10.68
C ASN A 5 12.59 -28.56 -9.76
N ASP A 6 12.73 -28.89 -8.47
CA ASP A 6 11.97 -28.28 -7.39
C ASP A 6 12.19 -26.77 -7.46
N LYS A 7 11.30 -26.12 -8.20
CA LYS A 7 11.17 -24.68 -8.24
C LYS A 7 10.63 -24.30 -6.87
N LEU A 8 11.54 -24.07 -5.93
CA LEU A 8 11.28 -23.36 -4.67
C LEU A 8 10.78 -21.97 -5.06
N ARG A 9 9.49 -21.88 -5.36
CA ARG A 9 8.77 -20.64 -5.54
C ARG A 9 8.60 -20.08 -4.13
N ASN A 10 9.66 -19.41 -3.69
CA ASN A 10 9.63 -18.50 -2.57
C ASN A 10 8.49 -17.50 -2.83
N ASN A 11 7.33 -17.73 -2.21
CA ASN A 11 6.13 -16.89 -2.31
C ASN A 11 6.26 -15.58 -1.50
N ASN A 12 7.48 -15.03 -1.40
CA ASN A 12 7.72 -13.71 -0.85
C ASN A 12 7.96 -12.72 -2.00
N SER A 13 6.95 -12.48 -2.83
CA SER A 13 6.92 -11.29 -3.69
C SER A 13 6.24 -10.16 -2.91
N PRO A 14 6.99 -9.21 -2.32
CA PRO A 14 6.40 -8.10 -1.59
C PRO A 14 6.00 -6.98 -2.55
N THR A 15 5.25 -7.22 -3.64
CA THR A 15 5.06 -6.18 -4.67
C THR A 15 3.81 -6.33 -5.53
N ASP A 16 2.69 -6.85 -5.01
CA ASP A 16 1.41 -6.32 -5.50
C ASP A 16 1.22 -4.98 -4.78
N PHE A 17 2.00 -3.97 -5.18
CA PHE A 17 1.79 -2.60 -4.71
C PHE A 17 0.34 -2.29 -5.00
N TYR A 18 -0.43 -2.05 -3.95
CA TYR A 18 -1.88 -1.93 -4.03
C TYR A 18 -2.20 -0.75 -4.96
N VAL A 19 -2.52 -1.02 -6.23
CA VAL A 19 -2.88 0.03 -7.18
C VAL A 19 -4.30 0.47 -6.82
N PRO A 20 -4.50 1.74 -6.45
CA PRO A 20 -5.83 2.24 -6.12
C PRO A 20 -6.72 2.17 -7.36
N SER A 21 -7.99 1.76 -7.16
CA SER A 21 -8.95 1.72 -8.26
C SER A 21 -9.31 3.13 -8.71
N GLU A 22 -9.72 3.28 -9.97
CA GLU A 22 -10.18 4.55 -10.54
C GLU A 22 -11.27 5.21 -9.68
N GLU A 23 -12.21 4.42 -9.15
CA GLU A 23 -13.24 4.91 -8.21
C GLU A 23 -12.63 5.56 -6.96
N LYS A 24 -11.59 4.94 -6.38
CA LYS A 24 -10.89 5.47 -5.19
C LYS A 24 -10.09 6.72 -5.52
N ILE A 25 -9.45 6.76 -6.70
CA ILE A 25 -8.70 7.93 -7.18
C ILE A 25 -9.66 9.11 -7.38
N ASN A 26 -10.79 8.90 -8.05
CA ASN A 26 -11.81 9.93 -8.25
C ASN A 26 -12.41 10.43 -6.93
N LYS A 27 -12.63 9.52 -5.97
CA LYS A 27 -13.08 9.90 -4.62
C LYS A 27 -12.06 10.74 -3.88
N LEU A 28 -10.77 10.37 -3.95
CA LEU A 28 -9.69 11.17 -3.35
C LEU A 28 -9.57 12.54 -4.00
N LYS A 29 -9.62 12.62 -5.33
CA LYS A 29 -9.66 13.88 -6.08
C LYS A 29 -10.79 14.77 -5.58
N PHE A 30 -12.02 14.27 -5.50
CA PHE A 30 -13.18 15.02 -5.02
C PHE A 30 -12.98 15.56 -3.59
N ILE A 31 -12.41 14.76 -2.69
CA ILE A 31 -12.10 15.19 -1.31
C ILE A 31 -11.07 16.31 -1.32
N LEU A 32 -9.95 16.13 -2.04
CA LEU A 32 -8.89 17.12 -2.12
C LEU A 32 -9.38 18.45 -2.73
N GLU A 33 -10.21 18.38 -3.77
CA GLU A 33 -10.79 19.56 -4.40
C GLU A 33 -11.74 20.32 -3.47
N THR A 34 -12.55 19.58 -2.71
CA THR A 34 -13.48 20.15 -1.74
C THR A 34 -12.73 20.82 -0.58
N ASP A 35 -11.72 20.14 -0.03
CA ASP A 35 -10.99 20.62 1.15
C ASP A 35 -10.05 21.78 0.83
N LEU A 36 -9.39 21.73 -0.33
CA LEU A 36 -8.41 22.74 -0.75
C LEU A 36 -9.05 23.87 -1.57
N ASN A 37 -10.32 23.73 -1.95
CA ASN A 37 -11.04 24.66 -2.82
C ASN A 37 -10.26 25.02 -4.10
N GLN A 38 -9.62 24.01 -4.69
CA GLN A 38 -8.82 24.12 -5.92
C GLN A 38 -9.02 22.87 -6.78
N GLU A 39 -8.82 23.00 -8.09
CA GLU A 39 -8.87 21.85 -9.01
C GLU A 39 -7.64 20.96 -8.80
N ILE A 40 -7.85 19.64 -8.79
CA ILE A 40 -6.79 18.64 -8.63
C ILE A 40 -6.78 17.75 -9.86
N SER A 41 -5.64 17.53 -10.50
CA SER A 41 -5.60 16.64 -11.66
C SER A 41 -5.79 15.18 -11.23
N TYR A 42 -6.36 14.36 -12.12
CA TYR A 42 -6.46 12.91 -11.88
C TYR A 42 -5.09 12.29 -11.58
N LYS A 43 -4.03 12.73 -12.29
CA LYS A 43 -2.66 12.24 -12.13
C LYS A 43 -2.11 12.56 -10.74
N ASP A 44 -2.36 13.76 -10.22
CA ASP A 44 -1.93 14.14 -8.88
C ASP A 44 -2.69 13.31 -7.82
N ALA A 45 -4.00 13.12 -8.00
CA ALA A 45 -4.79 12.28 -7.10
C ALA A 45 -4.32 10.81 -7.13
N GLU A 46 -3.99 10.27 -8.31
CA GLU A 46 -3.40 8.95 -8.47
C GLU A 46 -2.06 8.85 -7.73
N GLU A 47 -1.14 9.78 -7.95
CA GLU A 47 0.16 9.78 -7.29
C GLU A 47 0.03 9.87 -5.75
N ILE A 48 -0.80 10.79 -5.25
CA ILE A 48 -1.07 10.93 -3.81
C ILE A 48 -1.67 9.63 -3.25
N SER A 49 -2.59 8.99 -3.98
CA SER A 49 -3.20 7.74 -3.52
C SER A 49 -2.20 6.61 -3.35
N VAL A 50 -1.21 6.50 -4.25
CA VAL A 50 -0.10 5.53 -4.13
C VAL A 50 0.76 5.86 -2.91
N GLN A 51 1.11 7.14 -2.72
CA GLN A 51 1.91 7.57 -1.57
C GLN A 51 1.20 7.31 -0.24
N LEU A 52 -0.11 7.55 -0.16
CA LEU A 52 -0.93 7.27 1.03
C LEU A 52 -0.91 5.79 1.38
N ILE A 53 -1.09 4.91 0.39
CA ILE A 53 -1.05 3.46 0.58
C ILE A 53 0.32 3.04 1.14
N ALA A 54 1.41 3.48 0.51
CA ALA A 54 2.76 3.16 0.96
C ALA A 54 3.02 3.63 2.41
N LEU A 55 2.53 4.82 2.77
CA LEU A 55 2.61 5.33 4.14
C LEU A 55 1.83 4.44 5.12
N TYR A 56 0.59 4.07 4.77
CA TYR A 56 -0.23 3.20 5.60
C TYR A 56 0.40 1.82 5.81
N GLU A 57 1.01 1.24 4.79
CA GLU A 57 1.74 -0.03 4.90
C GLU A 57 2.93 0.06 5.85
N CYS A 58 3.71 1.14 5.76
CA CYS A 58 4.80 1.42 6.69
C CYS A 58 4.29 1.53 8.13
N LEU A 59 3.26 2.34 8.36
CA LEU A 59 2.66 2.52 9.70
C LEU A 59 2.06 1.22 10.25
N ALA A 60 1.41 0.40 9.40
CA ALA A 60 0.85 -0.88 9.80
C ALA A 60 1.94 -1.87 10.23
N ARG A 61 3.06 -1.91 9.50
CA ARG A 61 4.22 -2.73 9.83
C ARG A 61 4.85 -2.29 11.14
N ASP A 62 5.03 -0.99 11.37
CA ASP A 62 5.61 -0.47 12.61
C ASP A 62 4.72 -0.77 13.82
N LYS A 63 3.39 -0.60 13.68
CA LYS A 63 2.42 -0.99 14.72
C LYS A 63 2.49 -2.47 15.05
N ARG A 64 2.69 -3.33 14.05
CA ARG A 64 2.84 -4.78 14.26
C ARG A 64 4.11 -5.10 15.05
N LEU A 65 5.24 -4.46 14.70
CA LEU A 65 6.50 -4.65 15.42
C LEU A 65 6.39 -4.20 16.88
N ALA A 66 5.77 -3.05 17.15
CA ALA A 66 5.57 -2.56 18.51
C ALA A 66 4.75 -3.52 19.39
N ARG A 67 3.74 -4.19 18.84
CA ARG A 67 2.95 -5.20 19.56
C ARG A 67 3.77 -6.45 19.89
N ILE A 68 4.53 -6.96 18.93
CA ILE A 68 5.38 -8.15 19.12
C ILE A 68 6.43 -7.91 20.21
N THR A 69 7.05 -6.73 20.23
CA THR A 69 8.04 -6.38 21.26
C THR A 69 7.43 -6.34 22.67
N HIS A 70 6.19 -5.87 22.81
CA HIS A 70 5.49 -5.85 24.10
C HIS A 70 5.07 -7.24 24.59
N GLU A 71 4.60 -8.12 23.68
CA GLU A 71 4.22 -9.50 24.01
C GLU A 71 5.43 -10.39 24.34
N SER A 72 6.62 -10.08 23.80
CA SER A 72 7.85 -10.83 24.07
C SER A 72 8.56 -10.43 25.38
N ALA A 73 8.10 -9.35 26.01
CA ALA A 73 8.67 -8.79 27.24
C ALA A 73 7.80 -9.02 28.49
N SER A 74 6.64 -9.67 28.33
CA SER A 74 5.74 -10.13 29.42
C SER A 74 5.85 -11.65 29.57
#